data_AF-A0AAI8AM98-F1
#
_entry.id   AF-A0AAI8AM98-F1
#
_cell.length_a   1.000
_cell.length_b   1.000
_cell.length_c   1.000
_cell.angle_alpha   90.00
_cell.angle_beta   90.00
_cell.angle_gamma   90.00
#
_symmetry.space_group_name_H-M   'P 1'
#
loop_
_entity.id
_entity.type
_entity.pdbx_description
1 polymer ?
#
loop_
_entity_poly.entity_id
_entity_poly.type
_entity_poly.pdbx_seq_one_letter_code
_entity_poly.pdbx_strand_id
1 'polypeptide(L)' 'MIIDEGLSSLDKENFDKIVYGLLSNKDLTLIFITHHFNNKFLSKFDQIISLD' A
#
# COMPACT_ATOMS: atom_id res chain seq x y z
N MET A 1 -0.57 -5.48 10.17
CA MET A 1 -0.37 -4.02 10.25
C MET A 1 -1.49 -3.34 9.49
N ILE A 2 -2.11 -2.32 10.07
CA ILE A 2 -3.16 -1.54 9.42
C ILE A 2 -2.58 -0.15 9.19
N ILE A 3 -2.65 0.33 7.95
CA ILE A 3 -2.26 1.69 7.59
C ILE A 3 -3.47 2.35 6.97
N ASP A 4 -3.92 3.44 7.59
CA ASP A 4 -5.03 4.26 7.12
C ASP A 4 -4.48 5.64 6.76
N GLU A 5 -4.45 5.96 5.46
CA GLU A 5 -3.99 7.25 4.91
C GLU A 5 -2.57 7.70 5.33
N GLY A 6 -1.83 6.86 6.07
CA GLY A 6 -0.60 7.27 6.77
C GLY A 6 0.59 7.55 5.85
N LEU A 7 0.47 7.27 4.54
CA LEU A 7 1.49 7.55 3.54
C LEU A 7 1.08 8.68 2.57
N SER A 8 -0.09 9.31 2.77
CA SER A 8 -0.59 10.39 1.91
C SER A 8 0.26 11.66 1.92
N SER A 9 0.99 11.90 3.02
CA SER A 9 1.88 13.06 3.20
C SER A 9 3.31 12.83 2.69
N LEU A 10 3.62 11.62 2.24
CA LEU A 10 4.95 11.28 1.72
C LEU A 10 5.07 11.68 0.25
N ASP A 11 6.29 12.06 -0.14
CA ASP A 11 6.62 12.14 -1.55
C ASP A 11 6.52 10.75 -2.22
N LYS A 12 6.34 10.78 -3.54
CA LYS A 12 6.13 9.57 -4.34
C LYS A 12 7.28 8.55 -4.20
N GLU A 13 8.51 9.04 -4.05
CA GLU A 13 9.69 8.17 -3.96
C GLU A 13 9.72 7.41 -2.62
N ASN A 14 9.45 8.10 -1.50
CA ASN A 14 9.42 7.45 -0.19
C ASN A 14 8.19 6.56 -0.03
N PHE A 15 7.04 6.96 -0.58
CA PHE A 15 5.86 6.11 -0.67
C PHE A 15 6.19 4.78 -1.36
N ASP A 16 6.77 4.85 -2.55
CA ASP A 16 7.07 3.66 -3.37
C ASP A 16 8.02 2.70 -2.63
N LYS A 17 9.06 3.24 -1.95
CA LYS A 17 10.02 2.43 -1.18
C LYS A 17 9.36 1.71 0.01
N ILE A 18 8.57 2.44 0.79
CA ILE A 18 7.93 1.89 1.99
C ILE A 18 6.89 0.83 1.61
N VAL A 19 6.01 1.14 0.66
CA VAL A 19 4.96 0.22 0.20
C VAL A 19 5.59 -1.03 -0.42
N TYR A 20 6.65 -0.88 -1.22
CA TYR A 20 7.36 -2.04 -1.76
C TYR A 20 7.97 -2.93 -0.68
N GLY A 21 8.59 -2.34 0.35
CA GLY A 21 9.16 -3.09 1.48
C GLY A 21 8.11 -3.86 2.26
N LEU A 22 6.97 -3.22 2.55
CA LEU A 22 5.84 -3.84 3.25
C LEU A 22 5.23 -4.99 2.44
N LEU A 23 4.97 -4.77 1.14
CA LEU A 23 4.39 -5.78 0.26
C LEU A 23 5.34 -6.94 -0.08
N SER A 24 6.64 -6.76 0.10
CA SER A 24 7.62 -7.82 -0.13
C SER A 24 7.73 -8.79 1.04
N ASN A 25 7.19 -8.45 2.22
CA ASN A 25 7.22 -9.28 3.41
C ASN A 25 6.01 -10.23 3.45
N LYS A 26 6.23 -11.50 3.10
CA LYS A 26 5.17 -12.53 3.06
C LYS A 26 4.65 -12.96 4.43
N ASP A 27 5.37 -12.68 5.51
CA ASP A 27 4.94 -13.02 6.87
C ASP A 27 4.07 -11.90 7.50
N LEU A 28 3.92 -10.78 6.78
CA LEU A 28 3.14 -9.63 7.22
C LEU A 28 1.76 -9.61 6.56
N THR A 29 0.70 -9.67 7.37
CA THR A 29 -0.63 -9.26 6.91
C THR A 29 -0.72 -7.74 6.91
N LEU A 30 -0.89 -7.15 5.73
CA LEU A 30 -1.04 -5.71 5.53
C LEU A 30 -2.47 -5.39 5.06
N ILE A 31 -3.15 -4.50 5.79
CA ILE A 31 -4.39 -3.86 5.33
C ILE A 31 -4.05 -2.40 5.06
N PHE A 32 -4.24 -1.98 3.81
CA PHE A 32 -3.87 -0.65 3.34
C PHE A 32 -5.11 0.09 2.84
N ILE A 33 -5.43 1.21 3.48
CA ILE A 33 -6.57 2.06 3.13
C ILE A 33 -5.99 3.36 2.55
N THR A 34 -6.35 3.65 1.29
CA THR A 34 -5.87 4.85 0.61
C THR A 34 -6.83 5.31 -0.48
N HIS A 35 -6.94 6.63 -0.65
CA HIS A 35 -7.54 7.27 -1.82
C HIS A 35 -6.59 7.35 -3.04
N HIS A 36 -5.28 7.19 -2.84
CA HIS A 36 -4.28 7.34 -3.89
C HIS A 36 -3.45 6.06 -4.04
N PHE A 37 -3.60 5.40 -5.18
CA PHE A 37 -2.83 4.20 -5.50
C PHE A 37 -2.14 4.33 -6.86
N ASN A 38 -1.00 3.64 -6.98
CA ASN A 38 -0.28 3.47 -8.24
C ASN A 38 -0.55 2.06 -8.75
N ASN A 39 -0.94 1.94 -10.03
CA ASN A 39 -1.24 0.66 -10.69
C ASN A 39 -0.11 -0.36 -10.57
N LYS A 40 1.15 0.09 -10.38
CA LYS A 40 2.30 -0.80 -10.15
C LYS A 40 2.22 -1.62 -8.86
N PHE A 41 1.54 -1.13 -7.82
CA PHE A 41 1.41 -1.86 -6.55
C PHE A 41 0.16 -2.71 -6.47
N LEU A 42 -0.89 -2.37 -7.22
CA LEU A 42 -2.14 -3.14 -7.22
C LEU A 42 -1.89 -4.63 -7.51
N SER A 43 -1.02 -4.96 -8.47
CA SER A 43 -0.68 -6.35 -8.81
C SER A 43 0.10 -7.10 -7.72
N LYS A 44 0.56 -6.41 -6.67
CA LYS A 44 1.29 -7.00 -5.54
C LYS A 44 0.40 -7.27 -4.33
N PHE A 45 -0.81 -6.73 -4.31
CA PHE A 45 -1.78 -7.06 -3.27
C PHE A 45 -2.44 -8.40 -3.59
N ASP A 46 -2.63 -9.23 -2.56
CA ASP A 46 -3.36 -10.49 -2.71
C ASP A 46 -4.85 -10.26 -2.99
N GLN A 47 -5.41 -9.17 -2.44
CA GLN A 47 -6.79 -8.77 -2.62
C GLN A 47 -6.92 -7.24 -2.71
N ILE A 48 -7.85 -6.77 -3.54
CA ILE A 48 -8.21 -5.36 -3.66
C ILE A 48 -9.71 -5.26 -3.43
N ILE A 49 -10.11 -4.40 -2.50
CA ILE A 49 -11.52 -4.11 -2.21
C ILE A 49 -11.75 -2.64 -2.55
N SER A 50 -12.67 -2.38 -3.48
CA SER A 50 -13.16 -1.03 -3.78
C SER A 50 -14.43 -0.79 -2.96
N LEU A 51 -14.48 0.32 -2.25
CA LEU A 51 -15.67 0.79 -1.55
C LEU A 51 -16.16 2.03 -2.30
N ASP A 52 -17.35 1.91 -2.91
CA ASP A 52 -18.04 3.00 -3.63
C ASP A 52 -18.74 3.98 -2.68
#